data_AF-A0A2I3RW94-F1
#
_entry.id   AF-A0A2I3RW94-F1
#
_cell.length_a   1.000
_cell.length_b   1.000
_cell.length_c   1.000
_cell.angle_alpha   90.00
_cell.angle_beta   90.00
_cell.angle_gamma   90.00
#
_symmetry.space_group_name_H-M   'P 1'
#
loop_
_entity.id
_entity.type
_entity.pdbx_description
1 polymer ?
#
loop_
_entity_poly.entity_id
_entity_poly.type
_entity_poly.pdbx_seq_one_letter_code
_entity_poly.pdbx_strand_id
1 'polypeptide(L)'
;MLETLRERLLSVQQDFTSGYEDTWAALHRRAKDCASAGELVDSEVVMLSAHWEKKKTSLVELQEQLQQLPALIADLESMTANLTHLEASFEEVENNLLHLEDLCGQCELERCKHMQSQQLENYKKNKRKELETFKAELDAEHAQKVLEMEHTQQMKLKERQKFFEEAFQQDMEQYLSTGYLQIAERREPIGSMSSMEVNVDMLEQMDLMDISDQEALDVFLNSGGEENTVLSPALGPESSTCQNEITLQVPNPSELRAKPPSSSSICTDSATQDISEGGESPVVQSDEEEVQVDTALATSHTDREATPDGGEDSDS
;
A
#
# COMPACT_ATOMS: atom_id res chain seq x y z
N MET A 1 2.06 98.70 111.24
CA MET A 1 1.60 97.35 111.65
C MET A 1 0.49 96.85 110.73
N LEU A 2 -0.58 97.62 110.48
CA LEU A 2 -1.66 97.23 109.55
C LEU A 2 -1.22 97.14 108.08
N GLU A 3 -0.41 98.09 107.58
CA GLU A 3 0.11 98.06 106.19
C GLU A 3 0.94 96.80 105.90
N THR A 4 1.80 96.42 106.84
CA THR A 4 2.66 95.23 106.76
C THR A 4 1.86 93.92 106.73
N LEU A 5 0.69 93.91 107.38
CA LEU A 5 -0.21 92.74 107.42
C LEU A 5 -1.02 92.64 106.13
N ARG A 6 -1.40 93.80 105.55
CA ARG A 6 -2.03 93.90 104.23
C ARG A 6 -1.08 93.45 103.12
N GLU A 7 0.18 93.88 103.15
CA GLU A 7 1.22 93.44 102.20
C GLU A 7 1.48 91.94 102.28
N ARG A 8 1.56 91.37 103.49
CA ARG A 8 1.70 89.91 103.68
C ARG A 8 0.49 89.13 103.18
N LEU A 9 -0.72 89.62 103.43
CA LEU A 9 -1.94 88.99 102.93
C LEU A 9 -2.02 89.07 101.40
N LEU A 10 -1.63 90.20 100.80
CA LEU A 10 -1.54 90.36 99.34
C LEU A 10 -0.49 89.43 98.74
N SER A 11 0.68 89.30 99.37
CA SER A 11 1.73 88.35 98.93
C SER A 11 1.22 86.92 98.99
N VAL A 12 0.63 86.49 100.11
CA VAL A 12 0.09 85.12 100.26
C VAL A 12 -1.04 84.85 99.27
N GLN A 13 -1.91 85.83 99.04
CA GLN A 13 -2.98 85.71 98.04
C GLN A 13 -2.41 85.63 96.63
N GLN A 14 -1.42 86.47 96.30
CA GLN A 14 -0.74 86.47 95.00
C GLN A 14 0.02 85.15 94.76
N ASP A 15 0.75 84.65 95.77
CA ASP A 15 1.47 83.37 95.73
C ASP A 15 0.51 82.19 95.58
N PHE A 16 -0.63 82.22 96.28
CA PHE A 16 -1.67 81.20 96.14
C PHE A 16 -2.32 81.22 94.74
N THR A 17 -2.64 82.40 94.22
CA THR A 17 -3.19 82.54 92.86
C THR A 17 -2.18 82.14 91.79
N SER A 18 -0.90 82.54 91.94
CA SER A 18 0.18 82.16 91.01
C SER A 18 0.41 80.65 91.04
N GLY A 19 0.43 80.02 92.22
CA GLY A 19 0.59 78.57 92.33
C GLY A 19 -0.58 77.79 91.71
N TYR A 20 -1.81 78.29 91.85
CA TYR A 20 -2.97 77.71 91.16
C TYR A 20 -2.89 77.88 89.63
N GLU A 21 -2.50 79.07 89.15
CA GLU A 21 -2.30 79.33 87.72
C GLU A 21 -1.21 78.43 87.12
N ASP A 22 -0.07 78.28 87.80
CA ASP A 22 1.03 77.42 87.36
C ASP A 22 0.65 75.95 87.32
N THR A 23 -0.06 75.46 88.34
CA THR A 23 -0.54 74.06 88.39
C THR A 23 -1.60 73.80 87.33
N TRP A 24 -2.50 74.75 87.08
CA TRP A 24 -3.50 74.67 86.02
C TRP A 24 -2.85 74.69 84.63
N ALA A 25 -1.88 75.58 84.40
CA ALA A 25 -1.11 75.62 83.16
C ALA A 25 -0.32 74.33 82.91
N ALA A 26 0.29 73.76 83.95
CA ALA A 26 1.00 72.47 83.87
C ALA A 26 0.03 71.30 83.61
N LEU A 27 -1.17 71.32 84.18
CA LEU A 27 -2.21 70.33 83.89
C LEU A 27 -2.68 70.43 82.43
N HIS A 28 -2.94 71.65 81.93
CA HIS A 28 -3.33 71.87 80.54
C HIS A 28 -2.26 71.44 79.54
N ARG A 29 -0.99 71.77 79.80
CA ARG A 29 0.12 71.28 78.97
C ARG A 29 0.15 69.76 78.94
N ARG A 30 0.11 69.10 80.10
CA ARG A 30 0.07 67.62 80.16
C ARG A 30 -1.15 67.02 79.48
N ALA A 31 -2.33 67.63 79.60
CA ALA A 31 -3.54 67.18 78.93
C ALA A 31 -3.39 67.30 77.40
N LYS A 32 -2.78 68.39 76.91
CA LYS A 32 -2.48 68.57 75.49
C LYS A 32 -1.46 67.56 74.99
N ASP A 33 -0.36 67.35 75.71
CA ASP A 33 0.66 66.38 75.35
C ASP A 33 0.09 64.95 75.34
N CYS A 34 -0.78 64.63 76.30
CA CYS A 34 -1.50 63.37 76.35
C CYS A 34 -2.46 63.20 75.17
N ALA A 35 -3.18 64.26 74.77
CA ALA A 35 -4.06 64.22 73.61
C ALA A 35 -3.28 64.00 72.32
N SER A 36 -2.16 64.71 72.11
CA SER A 36 -1.30 64.54 70.94
C SER A 36 -0.64 63.15 70.89
N ALA A 37 -0.22 62.60 72.03
CA ALA A 37 0.26 61.23 72.10
C ALA A 37 -0.86 60.21 71.76
N GLY A 38 -2.09 60.48 72.22
CA GLY A 38 -3.26 59.68 71.88
C GLY A 38 -3.56 59.68 70.38
N GLU A 39 -3.52 60.84 69.73
CA GLU A 39 -3.72 60.99 68.26
C GLU A 39 -2.67 60.23 67.45
N LEU A 40 -1.40 60.23 67.90
CA LEU A 40 -0.33 59.48 67.25
C LEU A 40 -0.58 57.97 67.32
N VAL A 41 -0.91 57.46 68.51
CA VAL A 41 -1.23 56.03 68.70
C VAL A 41 -2.46 55.63 67.90
N ASP A 42 -3.51 56.46 67.88
CA ASP A 42 -4.71 56.20 67.07
C ASP A 42 -4.36 56.09 65.58
N SER A 43 -3.52 57.00 65.07
CA SER A 43 -3.04 56.97 63.69
C SER A 43 -2.27 55.67 63.38
N GLU A 44 -1.39 55.23 64.27
CA GLU A 44 -0.66 53.96 64.13
C GLU A 44 -1.59 52.75 64.16
N VAL A 45 -2.58 52.72 65.05
CA VAL A 45 -3.58 51.65 65.13
C VAL A 45 -4.40 51.58 63.85
N VAL A 46 -4.84 52.72 63.32
CA VAL A 46 -5.58 52.78 62.04
C VAL A 46 -4.71 52.24 60.91
N MET A 47 -3.46 52.68 60.81
CA MET A 47 -2.52 52.19 59.78
C MET A 47 -2.28 50.68 59.90
N LEU A 48 -2.08 50.16 61.11
CA LEU A 48 -1.89 48.73 61.35
C LEU A 48 -3.14 47.93 60.99
N SER A 49 -4.33 48.43 61.32
CA SER A 49 -5.60 47.78 60.97
C SER A 49 -5.81 47.72 59.45
N ALA A 50 -5.48 48.77 58.72
CA ALA A 50 -5.53 48.79 57.25
C ALA A 50 -4.54 47.78 56.64
N HIS A 51 -3.31 47.71 57.17
CA HIS A 51 -2.33 46.73 56.71
C HIS A 51 -2.80 45.29 57.01
N TRP A 52 -3.39 45.05 58.18
CA TRP A 52 -3.95 43.75 58.55
C TRP A 52 -5.09 43.33 57.62
N GLU A 53 -6.06 44.20 57.37
CA GLU A 53 -7.16 43.88 56.46
C GLU A 53 -6.66 43.60 55.04
N LYS A 54 -5.67 44.35 54.53
CA LYS A 54 -5.03 44.04 53.25
C LYS A 54 -4.37 42.66 53.22
N LYS A 55 -3.65 42.30 54.28
CA LYS A 55 -3.03 40.96 54.38
C LYS A 55 -4.08 39.86 54.44
N LYS A 56 -5.16 40.09 55.18
CA LYS A 56 -6.29 39.17 55.29
C LYS A 56 -7.00 38.98 53.95
N THR A 57 -7.27 40.04 53.18
CA THR A 57 -7.88 39.90 51.85
C THR A 57 -6.97 39.11 50.91
N SER A 58 -5.66 39.41 50.87
CA SER A 58 -4.72 38.63 50.06
C SER A 58 -4.62 37.16 50.49
N LEU A 59 -4.75 36.85 51.79
CA LEU A 59 -4.76 35.47 52.26
C LEU A 59 -6.03 34.73 51.82
N VAL A 60 -7.19 35.39 51.85
CA VAL A 60 -8.46 34.82 51.40
C VAL A 60 -8.42 34.55 49.89
N GLU A 61 -7.89 35.48 49.10
CA GLU A 61 -7.68 35.29 47.66
C GLU A 61 -6.80 34.07 47.39
N LEU A 62 -5.66 33.95 48.09
CA LEU A 62 -4.77 32.79 47.96
C LEU A 62 -5.47 31.47 48.36
N GLN A 63 -6.25 31.49 49.43
CA GLN A 63 -7.03 30.33 49.86
C GLN A 63 -8.05 29.91 48.80
N GLU A 64 -8.74 30.87 48.16
CA GLU A 64 -9.67 30.60 47.06
C GLU A 64 -8.97 29.96 45.86
N GLN A 65 -7.78 30.46 45.48
CA GLN A 65 -6.98 29.86 44.41
C GLN A 65 -6.55 28.42 44.77
N LEU A 66 -6.09 28.19 46.00
CA LEU A 66 -5.72 26.84 46.46
C LEU A 66 -6.92 25.89 46.47
N GLN A 67 -8.12 26.40 46.74
CA GLN A 67 -9.35 25.59 46.73
C GLN A 67 -9.76 25.16 45.31
N GLN A 68 -9.27 25.81 44.25
CA GLN A 68 -9.51 25.42 42.86
C GLN A 68 -8.56 24.31 42.37
N LEU A 69 -7.42 24.11 43.03
CA LEU A 69 -6.41 23.12 42.63
C LEU A 69 -6.96 21.68 42.51
N PRO A 70 -7.85 21.18 43.40
CA PRO A 70 -8.46 19.86 43.24
C PRO A 70 -9.31 19.70 41.98
N ALA A 71 -9.99 20.77 41.54
CA ALA A 71 -10.76 20.74 40.30
C ALA A 71 -9.82 20.62 39.09
N LEU A 72 -8.75 21.40 39.07
CA LEU A 72 -7.71 21.30 38.03
C LEU A 72 -7.08 19.89 38.00
N ILE A 73 -6.82 19.30 39.17
CA ILE A 73 -6.31 17.92 39.26
C ILE A 73 -7.31 16.94 38.65
N ALA A 74 -8.60 17.05 38.97
CA ALA A 74 -9.64 16.19 38.40
C ALA A 74 -9.75 16.34 36.87
N ASP A 75 -9.61 17.56 36.35
CA ASP A 75 -9.60 17.83 34.91
C ASP A 75 -8.38 17.21 34.23
N LEU A 76 -7.19 17.30 34.85
CA LEU A 76 -5.98 16.64 34.37
C LEU A 76 -6.12 15.12 34.39
N GLU A 77 -6.65 14.54 35.47
CA GLU A 77 -6.91 13.09 35.58
C GLU A 77 -7.90 12.61 34.50
N SER A 78 -8.95 13.40 34.23
CA SER A 78 -9.91 13.14 33.16
C SER A 78 -9.24 13.19 31.77
N MET A 79 -8.42 14.22 31.51
CA MET A 79 -7.67 14.33 30.26
C MET A 79 -6.68 13.17 30.09
N THR A 80 -5.99 12.75 31.16
CA THR A 80 -5.13 11.57 31.16
C THR A 80 -5.92 10.31 30.85
N ALA A 81 -7.10 10.11 31.46
CA ALA A 81 -7.96 8.96 31.15
C ALA A 81 -8.40 8.95 29.68
N ASN A 82 -8.79 10.09 29.13
CA ASN A 82 -9.16 10.22 27.72
C ASN A 82 -7.98 9.91 26.78
N LEU A 83 -6.76 10.36 27.13
CA LEU A 83 -5.56 10.03 26.39
C LEU A 83 -5.32 8.51 26.37
N THR A 84 -5.38 7.85 27.54
CA THR A 84 -5.18 6.39 27.61
C THR A 84 -6.23 5.60 26.83
N HIS A 85 -7.48 6.07 26.83
CA HIS A 85 -8.53 5.47 26.01
C HIS A 85 -8.26 5.66 24.51
N LEU A 86 -7.81 6.86 24.12
CA LEU A 86 -7.48 7.16 22.74
C LEU A 86 -6.29 6.32 22.25
N GLU A 87 -5.25 6.16 23.07
CA GLU A 87 -4.12 5.27 22.81
C GLU A 87 -4.58 3.83 22.56
N ALA A 88 -5.44 3.29 23.43
CA ALA A 88 -6.00 1.94 23.25
C ALA A 88 -6.82 1.82 21.96
N SER A 89 -7.60 2.86 21.60
CA SER A 89 -8.37 2.86 20.37
C SER A 89 -7.50 2.92 19.11
N PHE A 90 -6.35 3.61 19.16
CA PHE A 90 -5.38 3.60 18.06
C PHE A 90 -4.72 2.23 17.91
N GLU A 91 -4.34 1.59 19.01
CA GLU A 91 -3.80 0.22 18.98
C GLU A 91 -4.83 -0.77 18.38
N GLU A 92 -6.12 -0.63 18.69
CA GLU A 92 -7.17 -1.43 18.06
C GLU A 92 -7.28 -1.19 16.55
N VAL A 93 -7.20 0.07 16.10
CA VAL A 93 -7.23 0.41 14.68
C VAL A 93 -6.00 -0.14 13.94
N GLU A 94 -4.82 -0.05 14.54
CA GLU A 94 -3.58 -0.61 13.99
C GLU A 94 -3.69 -2.13 13.82
N ASN A 95 -4.22 -2.83 14.83
CA ASN A 95 -4.47 -4.28 14.76
C ASN A 95 -5.48 -4.64 13.66
N ASN A 96 -6.56 -3.87 13.53
CA ASN A 96 -7.55 -4.08 12.46
C ASN A 96 -6.95 -3.84 11.06
N LEU A 97 -6.08 -2.84 10.92
CA LEU A 97 -5.40 -2.56 9.66
C LEU A 97 -4.44 -3.68 9.27
N LEU A 98 -3.68 -4.20 10.23
CA LEU A 98 -2.80 -5.36 10.02
C LEU A 98 -3.60 -6.59 9.57
N HIS A 99 -4.74 -6.85 10.23
CA HIS A 99 -5.61 -7.96 9.84
C HIS A 99 -6.19 -7.78 8.42
N LEU A 100 -6.53 -6.55 8.04
CA LEU A 100 -7.00 -6.25 6.69
C LEU A 100 -5.90 -6.46 5.64
N GLU A 101 -4.66 -6.08 5.94
CA GLU A 101 -3.50 -6.34 5.08
C GLU A 101 -3.29 -7.84 4.87
N ASP A 102 -3.34 -8.64 5.93
CA ASP A 102 -3.27 -10.10 5.86
C ASP A 102 -4.37 -10.68 4.97
N LEU A 103 -5.61 -10.20 5.12
CA LEU A 103 -6.75 -10.67 4.33
C LEU A 103 -6.62 -10.28 2.85
N CYS A 104 -6.11 -9.08 2.56
CA CYS A 104 -5.81 -8.64 1.20
C CYS A 104 -4.74 -9.53 0.56
N GLY A 105 -3.64 -9.82 1.28
CA GLY A 105 -2.59 -10.73 0.82
C GLY A 105 -3.13 -12.14 0.52
N GLN A 106 -4.02 -12.67 1.37
CA GLN A 106 -4.69 -13.95 1.12
C GLN A 106 -5.60 -13.91 -0.12
N CYS A 107 -6.39 -12.85 -0.29
CA CYS A 107 -7.24 -12.67 -1.47
C CYS A 107 -6.42 -12.64 -2.76
N GLU A 108 -5.28 -11.93 -2.77
CA GLU A 108 -4.39 -11.88 -3.93
C GLU A 108 -3.76 -13.23 -4.24
N LEU A 109 -3.32 -13.95 -3.20
CA LEU A 109 -2.76 -15.29 -3.35
C LEU A 109 -3.76 -16.27 -3.98
N GLU A 110 -5.00 -16.31 -3.46
CA GLU A 110 -6.04 -17.18 -4.01
C GLU A 110 -6.43 -16.77 -5.44
N ARG A 111 -6.46 -15.47 -5.74
CA ARG A 111 -6.67 -14.97 -7.12
C ARG A 111 -5.57 -15.45 -8.07
N CYS A 112 -4.30 -15.36 -7.67
CA CYS A 112 -3.16 -15.80 -8.47
C CYS A 112 -3.21 -17.31 -8.73
N LYS A 113 -3.47 -18.10 -7.68
CA LYS A 113 -3.64 -19.55 -7.76
C LYS A 113 -4.79 -19.93 -8.69
N HIS A 114 -5.94 -19.25 -8.57
CA HIS A 114 -7.08 -19.48 -9.45
C HIS A 114 -6.75 -19.16 -10.92
N MET A 115 -6.10 -18.03 -11.18
CA MET A 115 -5.67 -17.62 -12.51
C MET A 115 -4.75 -18.67 -13.14
N GLN A 116 -3.73 -19.13 -12.40
CA GLN A 116 -2.79 -20.14 -12.89
C GLN A 116 -3.47 -21.49 -13.15
N SER A 117 -4.36 -21.92 -12.25
CA SER A 117 -5.15 -23.14 -12.44
C SER A 117 -6.00 -23.06 -13.71
N GLN A 118 -6.67 -21.93 -13.94
CA GLN A 118 -7.49 -21.71 -15.13
C GLN A 118 -6.63 -21.70 -16.41
N GLN A 119 -5.46 -21.05 -16.40
CA GLN A 119 -4.53 -21.07 -17.52
C GLN A 119 -4.08 -22.50 -17.86
N LEU A 120 -3.74 -23.30 -16.85
CA LEU A 120 -3.35 -24.70 -17.03
C LEU A 120 -4.49 -25.55 -17.59
N GLU A 121 -5.71 -25.36 -17.10
CA GLU A 121 -6.89 -26.07 -17.59
C GLU A 121 -7.19 -25.71 -19.06
N ASN A 122 -7.12 -24.42 -19.40
CA ASN A 122 -7.30 -23.93 -20.76
C ASN A 122 -6.23 -24.49 -21.71
N TYR A 123 -4.96 -24.52 -21.28
CA TYR A 123 -3.87 -25.12 -22.04
C TYR A 123 -4.12 -26.62 -22.30
N LYS A 124 -4.47 -27.39 -21.27
CA LYS A 124 -4.80 -28.81 -21.40
C LYS A 124 -5.99 -29.04 -22.33
N LYS A 125 -7.01 -28.18 -22.26
CA LYS A 125 -8.17 -28.25 -23.17
C LYS A 125 -7.78 -27.95 -24.61
N ASN A 126 -6.95 -26.94 -24.84
CA ASN A 126 -6.48 -26.60 -26.18
C ASN A 126 -5.63 -27.71 -26.79
N LYS A 127 -4.72 -28.30 -26.00
CA LYS A 127 -3.90 -29.43 -26.45
C LYS A 127 -4.73 -30.66 -26.82
N ARG A 128 -5.79 -30.97 -26.05
CA ARG A 128 -6.72 -32.05 -26.41
C ARG A 128 -7.42 -31.80 -27.74
N LYS A 129 -7.87 -30.56 -27.98
CA LYS A 129 -8.50 -30.18 -29.25
C LYS A 129 -7.52 -30.28 -30.43
N GLU A 130 -6.30 -29.79 -30.27
CA GLU A 130 -5.25 -29.90 -31.31
C GLU A 130 -4.95 -31.36 -31.68
N LEU A 131 -4.90 -32.25 -30.68
CA LEU A 131 -4.70 -33.68 -30.90
C LEU A 131 -5.91 -34.31 -31.62
N GLU A 132 -7.13 -33.93 -31.24
CA GLU A 132 -8.36 -34.40 -31.90
C GLU A 132 -8.43 -33.94 -33.36
N THR A 133 -8.05 -32.69 -33.66
CA THR A 133 -7.99 -32.18 -35.04
C THR A 133 -6.91 -32.87 -35.86
N PHE A 134 -5.70 -33.03 -35.32
CA PHE A 134 -4.61 -33.72 -36.02
C PHE A 134 -4.98 -35.17 -36.33
N LYS A 135 -5.64 -35.85 -35.38
CA LYS A 135 -6.15 -37.20 -35.61
C LYS A 135 -7.18 -37.24 -36.74
N ALA A 136 -8.16 -36.33 -36.72
CA ALA A 136 -9.19 -36.26 -37.76
C ALA A 136 -8.61 -35.93 -39.14
N GLU A 137 -7.60 -35.06 -39.21
CA GLU A 137 -6.87 -34.73 -40.44
C GLU A 137 -6.12 -35.96 -40.98
N LEU A 138 -5.43 -36.70 -40.12
CA LEU A 138 -4.71 -37.92 -40.51
C LEU A 138 -5.66 -39.03 -40.98
N ASP A 139 -6.80 -39.20 -40.30
CA ASP A 139 -7.85 -40.14 -40.70
C ASP A 139 -8.44 -39.76 -42.07
N ALA A 140 -8.65 -38.47 -42.34
CA ALA A 140 -9.14 -37.96 -43.62
C ALA A 140 -8.09 -38.12 -44.75
N GLU A 141 -6.81 -37.83 -44.47
CA GLU A 141 -5.72 -38.03 -45.42
C GLU A 141 -5.58 -39.51 -45.79
N HIS A 142 -5.65 -40.41 -44.80
CA HIS A 142 -5.62 -41.85 -45.02
C HIS A 142 -6.82 -42.30 -45.89
N ALA A 143 -8.04 -41.86 -45.57
CA ALA A 143 -9.22 -42.17 -46.36
C ALA A 143 -9.11 -41.65 -47.80
N GLN A 144 -8.58 -40.44 -48.00
CA GLN A 144 -8.34 -39.87 -49.32
C GLN A 144 -7.32 -40.71 -50.12
N LYS A 145 -6.21 -41.10 -49.49
CA LYS A 145 -5.16 -41.92 -50.13
C LYS A 145 -5.67 -43.30 -50.53
N VAL A 146 -6.53 -43.91 -49.71
CA VAL A 146 -7.21 -45.18 -50.04
C VAL A 146 -8.09 -45.00 -51.28
N LEU A 147 -8.91 -43.94 -51.34
CA LEU A 147 -9.75 -43.65 -52.50
C LEU A 147 -8.94 -43.36 -53.77
N GLU A 148 -7.83 -42.63 -53.66
CA GLU A 148 -6.93 -42.35 -54.78
C GLU A 148 -6.27 -43.63 -55.32
N MET A 149 -5.84 -44.51 -54.42
CA MET A 149 -5.28 -45.82 -54.77
C MET A 149 -6.33 -46.70 -55.48
N GLU A 150 -7.56 -46.75 -54.96
CA GLU A 150 -8.68 -47.48 -55.58
C GLU A 150 -9.00 -46.93 -56.98
N HIS A 151 -9.09 -45.60 -57.13
CA HIS A 151 -9.35 -44.96 -58.41
C HIS A 151 -8.23 -45.24 -59.42
N THR A 152 -6.98 -45.15 -58.99
CA THR A 152 -5.81 -45.49 -59.81
C THR A 152 -5.86 -46.94 -60.27
N GLN A 153 -6.19 -47.87 -59.37
CA GLN A 153 -6.37 -49.28 -59.71
C GLN A 153 -7.51 -49.47 -60.72
N GLN A 154 -8.65 -48.80 -60.53
CA GLN A 154 -9.80 -48.87 -61.42
C GLN A 154 -9.50 -48.32 -62.82
N MET A 155 -8.75 -47.21 -62.91
CA MET A 155 -8.30 -46.65 -64.19
C MET A 155 -7.41 -47.64 -64.95
N LYS A 156 -6.44 -48.29 -64.28
CA LYS A 156 -5.58 -49.33 -64.88
C LYS A 156 -6.41 -50.49 -65.44
N LEU A 157 -7.42 -50.96 -64.69
CA LEU A 157 -8.31 -52.04 -65.15
C LEU A 157 -9.14 -51.60 -66.37
N LYS A 158 -9.66 -50.37 -66.37
CA LYS A 158 -10.46 -49.81 -67.47
C LYS A 158 -9.63 -49.57 -68.74
N GLU A 159 -8.41 -49.06 -68.61
CA GLU A 159 -7.47 -48.91 -69.73
C GLU A 159 -7.12 -50.27 -70.35
N ARG A 160 -6.88 -51.27 -69.51
CA ARG A 160 -6.64 -52.65 -69.96
C ARG A 160 -7.87 -53.20 -70.71
N GLN A 161 -9.08 -52.99 -70.19
CA GLN A 161 -10.30 -53.37 -70.90
C GLN A 161 -10.42 -52.69 -72.26
N LYS A 162 -10.16 -51.37 -72.33
CA LYS A 162 -10.19 -50.61 -73.59
C LYS A 162 -9.17 -51.14 -74.61
N PHE A 163 -7.97 -51.49 -74.16
CA PHE A 163 -6.94 -52.08 -75.03
C PHE A 163 -7.41 -53.38 -75.67
N PHE A 164 -8.09 -54.26 -74.92
CA PHE A 164 -8.64 -55.50 -75.47
C PHE A 164 -9.83 -55.26 -76.40
N GLU A 165 -10.71 -54.32 -76.07
CA GLU A 165 -11.84 -53.95 -76.93
C GLU A 165 -11.34 -53.40 -78.27
N GLU A 166 -10.33 -52.55 -78.26
CA GLU A 166 -9.71 -52.00 -79.48
C GLU A 166 -9.04 -53.10 -80.32
N ALA A 167 -8.34 -54.04 -79.68
CA ALA A 167 -7.77 -55.19 -80.37
C ALA A 167 -8.87 -56.06 -81.03
N PHE A 168 -9.98 -56.29 -80.33
CA PHE A 168 -11.12 -57.05 -80.88
C PHE A 168 -11.80 -56.30 -82.04
N GLN A 169 -11.97 -54.99 -81.92
CA GLN A 169 -12.55 -54.15 -82.96
C GLN A 169 -11.67 -54.20 -84.23
N GLN A 170 -10.34 -54.10 -84.07
CA GLN A 170 -9.39 -54.26 -85.17
C GLN A 170 -9.51 -55.64 -85.84
N ASP A 171 -9.57 -56.71 -85.05
CA ASP A 171 -9.76 -58.07 -85.54
C ASP A 171 -11.08 -58.22 -86.34
N MET A 172 -12.16 -57.63 -85.84
CA MET A 172 -13.47 -57.63 -86.51
C MET A 172 -13.45 -56.84 -87.82
N GLU A 173 -12.85 -55.64 -87.83
CA GLU A 173 -12.68 -54.82 -89.03
C GLU A 173 -11.81 -55.52 -90.09
N GLN A 174 -10.76 -56.21 -89.65
CA GLN A 174 -9.92 -57.02 -90.52
C GLN A 174 -10.71 -58.18 -91.14
N TYR A 175 -11.53 -58.88 -90.35
CA TYR A 175 -12.39 -59.95 -90.87
C TYR A 175 -13.38 -59.45 -91.91
N LEU A 176 -14.06 -58.34 -91.63
CA LEU A 176 -15.01 -57.72 -92.56
C LEU A 176 -14.32 -57.26 -93.86
N SER A 177 -13.06 -56.81 -93.76
CA SER A 177 -12.29 -56.34 -94.92
C SER A 177 -11.69 -57.46 -95.77
N THR A 178 -11.27 -58.57 -95.16
CA THR A 178 -10.46 -59.62 -95.81
C THR A 178 -11.18 -60.97 -95.99
N GLY A 179 -12.27 -61.22 -95.24
CA GLY A 179 -13.08 -62.45 -95.31
C GLY A 179 -12.54 -63.65 -94.51
N TYR A 180 -11.41 -63.51 -93.79
CA TYR A 180 -10.83 -64.55 -92.92
C TYR A 180 -10.09 -63.90 -91.74
N LEU A 181 -10.08 -64.55 -90.57
CA LEU A 181 -9.56 -64.00 -89.31
C LEU A 181 -8.14 -64.55 -89.01
N GLN A 182 -7.13 -63.68 -88.88
CA GLN A 182 -5.73 -64.06 -88.64
C GLN A 182 -5.36 -64.01 -87.14
N ILE A 183 -5.90 -64.94 -86.34
CA ILE A 183 -5.70 -64.92 -84.87
C ILE A 183 -4.30 -65.45 -84.47
N ALA A 184 -3.72 -66.36 -85.26
CA ALA A 184 -2.59 -67.18 -84.81
C ALA A 184 -1.18 -66.58 -85.07
N GLU A 185 -1.04 -65.61 -85.98
CA GLU A 185 0.28 -65.25 -86.54
C GLU A 185 0.87 -63.94 -85.98
N ARG A 186 0.11 -63.17 -85.19
CA ARG A 186 0.55 -61.85 -84.66
C ARG A 186 0.74 -61.77 -83.14
N ARG A 187 0.60 -62.86 -82.38
CA ARG A 187 0.75 -62.87 -80.92
C ARG A 187 2.10 -63.48 -80.51
N GLU A 188 3.05 -62.64 -80.11
CA GLU A 188 4.03 -63.08 -79.10
C GLU A 188 3.26 -63.46 -77.82
N PRO A 189 3.68 -64.50 -77.07
CA PRO A 189 2.92 -65.02 -75.94
C PRO A 189 2.55 -63.89 -74.98
N ILE A 190 1.26 -63.61 -74.85
CA ILE A 190 0.75 -62.70 -73.83
C ILE A 190 1.04 -63.37 -72.50
N GLY A 191 2.03 -62.84 -71.77
CA GLY A 191 2.32 -63.26 -70.41
C GLY A 191 1.05 -63.28 -69.57
N SER A 192 0.72 -64.46 -69.06
CA SER A 192 -0.26 -64.77 -68.01
C SER A 192 -1.53 -63.92 -67.94
N MET A 193 -2.64 -64.47 -68.44
CA MET A 193 -4.00 -63.96 -68.22
C MET A 193 -4.54 -64.24 -66.80
N SER A 194 -3.69 -64.58 -65.85
CA SER A 194 -4.10 -64.92 -64.48
C SER A 194 -3.07 -64.39 -63.50
N SER A 195 -3.24 -63.15 -63.06
CA SER A 195 -2.66 -62.66 -61.80
C SER A 195 -3.48 -61.45 -61.34
N MET A 196 -4.48 -61.69 -60.51
CA MET A 196 -4.74 -60.74 -59.43
C MET A 196 -3.47 -60.84 -58.57
N GLU A 197 -2.43 -60.06 -58.92
CA GLU A 197 -1.28 -59.92 -58.04
C GLU A 197 -1.81 -59.19 -56.81
N VAL A 198 -2.24 -59.97 -55.82
CA VAL A 198 -2.34 -59.51 -54.45
C VAL A 198 -0.96 -58.93 -54.17
N ASN A 199 -0.84 -57.64 -53.88
CA ASN A 199 0.44 -57.06 -53.48
C ASN A 199 0.85 -57.71 -52.15
N VAL A 200 1.47 -58.89 -52.20
CA VAL A 200 1.96 -59.64 -51.04
C VAL A 200 3.00 -58.79 -50.31
N ASP A 201 3.77 -57.99 -51.05
CA ASP A 201 4.78 -57.07 -50.54
C ASP A 201 4.20 -55.92 -49.68
N MET A 202 2.91 -55.57 -49.84
CA MET A 202 2.23 -54.60 -48.95
C MET A 202 1.65 -55.26 -47.69
N LEU A 203 1.41 -56.58 -47.72
CA LEU A 203 0.96 -57.35 -46.55
C LEU A 203 2.12 -57.61 -45.57
N GLU A 204 3.35 -57.76 -46.09
CA GLU A 204 4.57 -57.98 -45.30
C GLU A 204 5.00 -56.73 -44.50
N GLN A 205 4.50 -55.54 -44.84
CA GLN A 205 4.80 -54.29 -44.13
C GLN A 205 3.76 -53.94 -43.04
N MET A 206 2.78 -54.83 -42.82
CA MET A 206 1.74 -54.72 -41.79
C MET A 206 2.17 -55.33 -40.45
N ASP A 207 3.47 -55.50 -40.22
CA ASP A 207 3.99 -55.86 -38.91
C ASP A 207 3.68 -54.73 -37.93
N LEU A 208 2.77 -55.05 -37.01
CA LEU A 208 2.43 -54.27 -35.84
C LEU A 208 3.73 -53.82 -35.16
N MET A 209 4.05 -52.54 -35.27
CA MET A 209 4.82 -51.89 -34.21
C MET A 209 3.94 -51.92 -32.97
N ASP A 210 4.24 -52.87 -32.11
CA ASP A 210 3.64 -53.11 -30.81
C ASP A 210 3.95 -51.90 -29.90
N ILE A 211 3.13 -50.84 -29.97
CA ILE A 211 3.26 -49.64 -29.11
C ILE A 211 2.47 -49.80 -27.80
N SER A 212 2.58 -50.97 -27.17
CA SER A 212 2.44 -51.04 -25.72
C SER A 212 3.79 -50.69 -25.07
N ASP A 213 4.27 -49.47 -25.32
CA ASP A 213 5.42 -48.89 -24.61
C ASP A 213 4.98 -48.38 -23.22
N GLN A 214 4.28 -49.26 -22.49
CA GLN A 214 3.67 -49.01 -21.18
C GLN A 214 4.71 -48.61 -20.13
N GLU A 215 5.98 -49.02 -20.33
CA GLU A 215 7.11 -48.70 -19.47
C GLU A 215 7.52 -47.21 -19.55
N ALA A 216 7.38 -46.57 -20.72
CA ALA A 216 7.68 -45.14 -20.89
C ALA A 216 6.62 -44.25 -20.21
N LEU A 217 5.36 -44.69 -20.16
CA LEU A 217 4.27 -43.96 -19.51
C LEU A 217 4.36 -44.02 -17.97
N ASP A 218 4.81 -45.15 -17.42
CA ASP A 218 5.00 -45.31 -15.96
C ASP A 218 6.15 -44.46 -15.42
N VAL A 219 7.23 -44.25 -16.19
CA VAL A 219 8.33 -43.34 -15.80
C VAL A 219 7.84 -41.88 -15.78
N PHE A 220 6.97 -41.49 -16.70
CA PHE A 220 6.45 -40.12 -16.76
C PHE A 220 5.44 -39.81 -15.65
N LEU A 221 4.62 -40.79 -15.25
CA LEU A 221 3.64 -40.63 -14.17
C LEU A 221 4.26 -40.72 -12.77
N ASN A 222 5.33 -41.52 -12.60
CA ASN A 222 6.00 -41.68 -11.30
C ASN A 222 7.08 -40.63 -11.03
N SER A 223 7.52 -39.84 -12.02
CA SER A 223 8.57 -38.82 -11.84
C SER A 223 8.04 -37.45 -11.35
N GLY A 224 6.74 -37.34 -11.02
CA GLY A 224 6.08 -36.12 -10.55
C GLY A 224 5.61 -36.15 -9.10
N GLY A 225 6.26 -36.94 -8.24
CA GLY A 225 5.78 -37.22 -6.89
C GLY A 225 6.87 -37.35 -5.84
N GLU A 226 7.57 -36.26 -5.52
CA GLU A 226 8.20 -36.10 -4.22
C GLU A 226 7.88 -34.71 -3.63
N GLU A 227 6.72 -34.61 -2.99
CA GLU A 227 6.65 -34.12 -1.61
C GLU A 227 5.22 -34.21 -1.06
N ASN A 228 5.12 -34.96 0.04
CA ASN A 228 4.13 -34.80 1.10
C ASN A 228 2.71 -35.34 0.86
N THR A 229 2.49 -36.60 1.26
CA THR A 229 1.21 -37.00 1.86
C THR A 229 1.46 -37.98 3.01
N VAL A 230 1.57 -37.40 4.20
CA VAL A 230 1.47 -38.05 5.50
C VAL A 230 0.11 -38.75 5.61
N LEU A 231 0.09 -40.01 6.08
CA LEU A 231 -0.67 -40.49 7.26
C LEU A 231 -0.49 -42.02 7.48
N SER A 232 0.46 -42.36 8.38
CA SER A 232 0.43 -43.34 9.51
C SER A 232 -0.10 -44.80 9.36
N PRO A 233 0.37 -45.80 10.16
CA PRO A 233 0.90 -45.63 11.53
C PRO A 233 2.13 -46.51 11.95
N ALA A 234 2.70 -46.07 13.07
CA ALA A 234 3.26 -46.87 14.17
C ALA A 234 4.79 -47.09 14.25
N LEU A 235 5.30 -46.58 15.38
CA LEU A 235 6.45 -47.01 16.19
C LEU A 235 7.85 -46.65 15.65
N GLY A 236 8.58 -45.88 16.48
CA GLY A 236 9.96 -45.43 16.27
C GLY A 236 11.01 -46.54 16.39
N PRO A 237 12.28 -46.26 16.76
CA PRO A 237 12.81 -44.97 17.24
C PRO A 237 14.23 -44.61 16.70
N GLU A 238 14.75 -43.47 17.17
CA GLU A 238 16.16 -43.05 17.27
C GLU A 238 17.07 -42.85 16.03
N SER A 239 17.61 -41.62 15.98
CA SER A 239 19.05 -41.29 15.88
C SER A 239 19.81 -41.30 14.53
N SER A 240 20.41 -40.13 14.30
CA SER A 240 21.79 -39.87 13.90
C SER A 240 22.17 -39.76 12.40
N THR A 241 22.45 -38.49 12.05
CA THR A 241 23.74 -37.98 11.54
C THR A 241 24.27 -38.52 10.21
N CYS A 242 24.41 -37.61 9.23
CA CYS A 242 25.65 -37.24 8.52
C CYS A 242 25.26 -36.38 7.31
N GLN A 243 25.42 -35.05 7.39
CA GLN A 243 26.54 -34.31 6.77
C GLN A 243 26.68 -34.55 5.26
N ASN A 244 26.41 -33.53 4.45
CA ASN A 244 27.38 -32.96 3.50
C ASN A 244 26.88 -31.63 2.93
N GLU A 245 27.71 -30.61 3.13
CA GLU A 245 27.61 -29.23 2.69
C GLU A 245 28.18 -29.11 1.27
N ILE A 246 27.44 -28.55 0.31
CA ILE A 246 27.98 -28.09 -0.98
C ILE A 246 27.42 -26.69 -1.26
N THR A 247 28.28 -25.71 -1.02
CA THR A 247 28.13 -24.30 -1.38
C THR A 247 28.07 -24.12 -2.89
N LEU A 248 26.97 -23.55 -3.41
CA LEU A 248 26.88 -23.08 -4.79
C LEU A 248 27.02 -21.55 -4.82
N GLN A 249 28.14 -21.10 -5.39
CA GLN A 249 28.53 -19.70 -5.52
C GLN A 249 27.78 -19.04 -6.70
N VAL A 250 27.10 -17.91 -6.42
CA VAL A 250 26.34 -17.11 -7.39
C VAL A 250 27.24 -16.00 -7.98
N PRO A 251 27.27 -15.78 -9.31
CA PRO A 251 27.94 -14.63 -9.90
C PRO A 251 27.18 -13.31 -9.65
N ASN A 252 27.89 -12.29 -9.18
CA ASN A 252 27.42 -10.97 -8.77
C ASN A 252 27.28 -10.02 -9.99
N PRO A 253 26.20 -9.22 -10.16
CA PRO A 253 26.07 -8.29 -11.27
C PRO A 253 26.52 -6.89 -10.86
N SER A 254 27.81 -6.57 -10.99
CA SER A 254 28.32 -5.19 -10.90
C SER A 254 29.73 -5.08 -11.44
N GLU A 255 29.89 -4.90 -12.76
CA GLU A 255 31.08 -4.28 -13.38
C GLU A 255 30.89 -4.13 -14.90
N LEU A 256 30.00 -3.24 -15.35
CA LEU A 256 30.10 -2.67 -16.70
C LEU A 256 29.83 -1.17 -16.65
N ARG A 257 30.90 -0.44 -16.35
CA ARG A 257 31.01 1.01 -16.53
C ARG A 257 31.23 1.29 -18.02
N ALA A 258 30.16 1.56 -18.76
CA ALA A 258 30.25 2.16 -20.09
C ALA A 258 29.48 3.49 -20.12
N LYS A 259 30.20 4.50 -20.60
CA LYS A 259 29.89 5.94 -20.62
C LYS A 259 28.86 6.27 -21.72
N PRO A 260 27.85 7.11 -21.49
CA PRO A 260 27.01 7.60 -22.57
C PRO A 260 27.63 8.84 -23.24
N PRO A 261 27.52 9.02 -24.57
CA PRO A 261 27.59 10.33 -25.19
C PRO A 261 26.19 10.92 -25.38
N SER A 262 26.09 12.23 -25.17
CA SER A 262 24.91 13.06 -25.42
C SER A 262 24.74 13.43 -26.90
N SER A 263 23.49 13.77 -27.21
CA SER A 263 23.02 14.86 -28.10
C SER A 263 22.53 14.54 -29.51
N SER A 264 21.22 14.83 -29.69
CA SER A 264 20.60 15.57 -30.82
C SER A 264 20.49 14.83 -32.18
N SER A 265 19.52 15.00 -33.08
CA SER A 265 18.42 15.96 -33.31
C SER A 265 17.56 15.47 -34.52
N ILE A 266 16.49 16.22 -34.82
CA ILE A 266 15.84 16.41 -36.14
C ILE A 266 14.65 15.50 -36.51
N CYS A 267 13.47 16.10 -36.29
CA CYS A 267 12.32 16.31 -37.18
C CYS A 267 12.07 15.35 -38.36
N THR A 268 10.83 14.89 -38.45
CA THR A 268 10.13 14.87 -39.74
C THR A 268 8.65 15.16 -39.55
N ASP A 269 8.26 16.26 -40.18
CA ASP A 269 6.91 16.76 -40.44
C ASP A 269 6.31 15.98 -41.61
N SER A 270 5.03 15.62 -41.54
CA SER A 270 4.15 15.42 -42.71
C SER A 270 2.69 15.34 -42.28
N ALA A 271 1.96 16.39 -42.63
CA ALA A 271 0.52 16.53 -42.53
C ALA A 271 -0.27 15.63 -43.49
N THR A 272 -1.52 15.31 -43.14
CA THR A 272 -2.62 15.30 -44.11
C THR A 272 -3.97 15.55 -43.41
N GLN A 273 -4.68 16.55 -43.94
CA GLN A 273 -6.09 16.94 -43.72
C GLN A 273 -7.05 15.75 -43.96
N ASP A 274 -8.33 15.71 -43.55
CA ASP A 274 -9.35 16.76 -43.45
C ASP A 274 -10.64 16.20 -42.76
N ILE A 275 -11.67 17.05 -42.62
CA ILE A 275 -13.12 16.76 -42.41
C ILE A 275 -13.73 17.04 -41.01
N SER A 276 -14.24 18.27 -40.88
CA SER A 276 -15.65 18.68 -40.61
C SER A 276 -16.30 18.60 -39.22
N GLU A 277 -16.66 19.80 -38.76
CA GLU A 277 -17.87 20.26 -38.06
C GLU A 277 -18.53 19.45 -36.92
N GLY A 278 -18.59 20.10 -35.75
CA GLY A 278 -19.86 20.29 -35.01
C GLY A 278 -20.35 19.14 -34.15
N GLY A 279 -20.00 19.14 -32.86
CA GLY A 279 -20.62 18.26 -31.87
C GLY A 279 -20.17 18.59 -30.45
N GLU A 280 -21.07 19.22 -29.70
CA GLU A 280 -20.97 19.64 -28.30
C GLU A 280 -20.70 18.51 -27.29
N SER A 281 -19.82 18.76 -26.31
CA SER A 281 -19.84 18.06 -25.00
C SER A 281 -19.16 18.93 -23.93
N PRO A 282 -19.62 18.89 -22.66
CA PRO A 282 -19.41 19.98 -21.71
C PRO A 282 -18.07 19.88 -20.96
N VAL A 283 -17.40 21.02 -20.81
CA VAL A 283 -16.28 21.24 -19.88
C VAL A 283 -16.84 21.62 -18.52
N VAL A 284 -16.62 20.76 -17.52
CA VAL A 284 -16.90 21.07 -16.11
C VAL A 284 -15.70 21.80 -15.51
N GLN A 285 -15.99 22.94 -14.91
CA GLN A 285 -15.06 23.85 -14.24
C GLN A 285 -14.64 23.32 -12.85
N SER A 286 -13.42 23.63 -12.43
CA SER A 286 -13.01 23.86 -11.02
C SER A 286 -11.65 24.56 -11.10
N ASP A 287 -11.66 25.88 -11.11
CA ASP A 287 -11.64 26.81 -9.95
C ASP A 287 -10.27 26.82 -9.25
N GLU A 288 -9.67 28.00 -9.33
CA GLU A 288 -8.32 28.37 -8.98
C GLU A 288 -8.43 29.34 -7.81
N GLU A 289 -7.98 28.97 -6.61
CA GLU A 289 -7.70 29.96 -5.56
C GLU A 289 -6.38 29.65 -4.85
N GLU A 290 -5.40 30.48 -5.18
CA GLU A 290 -4.11 30.66 -4.54
C GLU A 290 -4.33 31.48 -3.25
N VAL A 291 -4.23 30.85 -2.08
CA VAL A 291 -4.35 31.57 -0.81
C VAL A 291 -3.05 32.32 -0.51
N GLN A 292 -3.09 33.63 -0.72
CA GLN A 292 -2.09 34.61 -0.29
C GLN A 292 -2.07 34.70 1.25
N VAL A 293 -0.88 34.54 1.84
CA VAL A 293 -0.63 34.81 3.26
C VAL A 293 -0.19 36.26 3.41
N ASP A 294 -1.14 37.13 3.76
CA ASP A 294 -0.85 38.48 4.25
C ASP A 294 -0.21 38.38 5.65
N THR A 295 1.08 38.68 5.75
CA THR A 295 1.75 38.98 7.02
C THR A 295 2.52 40.27 6.89
N ALA A 296 1.81 41.39 7.03
CA ALA A 296 2.40 42.69 7.29
C ALA A 296 1.42 43.54 8.11
N LEU A 297 1.68 43.72 9.42
CA LEU A 297 1.53 45.00 10.13
C LEU A 297 1.96 44.86 11.60
N ALA A 298 3.15 45.36 11.94
CA ALA A 298 3.48 45.77 13.30
C ALA A 298 4.66 46.77 13.27
N THR A 299 4.40 47.98 12.78
CA THR A 299 5.25 49.16 13.04
C THR A 299 4.40 50.41 13.26
N SER A 300 4.30 50.82 14.53
CA SER A 300 4.10 52.19 14.99
C SER A 300 4.40 52.26 16.50
N HIS A 301 5.62 52.66 16.88
CA HIS A 301 6.02 53.99 17.35
C HIS A 301 5.36 54.44 18.68
N THR A 302 6.18 54.62 19.73
CA THR A 302 6.48 55.94 20.35
C THR A 302 7.54 55.83 21.45
N ASP A 303 8.55 56.71 21.37
CA ASP A 303 9.50 57.09 22.42
C ASP A 303 8.84 57.52 23.73
N ARG A 304 9.44 57.16 24.88
CA ARG A 304 9.64 58.11 26.00
C ARG A 304 10.68 57.65 27.03
N GLU A 305 11.68 58.51 27.16
CA GLU A 305 12.69 58.70 28.20
C GLU A 305 12.17 58.64 29.65
N ALA A 306 12.88 57.91 30.53
CA ALA A 306 13.27 58.30 31.90
C ALA A 306 13.95 57.14 32.67
N THR A 307 15.16 57.40 33.20
CA THR A 307 15.89 56.65 34.24
C THR A 307 15.16 56.70 35.59
N PRO A 308 15.40 55.76 36.54
CA PRO A 308 16.55 55.80 37.48
C PRO A 308 17.21 54.41 37.68
N ASP A 309 18.54 54.32 37.69
CA ASP A 309 19.44 54.38 38.85
C ASP A 309 19.45 53.10 39.71
N GLY A 310 20.67 52.56 39.93
CA GLY A 310 20.92 51.40 40.80
C GLY A 310 21.83 50.34 40.18
N GLY A 311 23.10 50.65 39.98
CA GLY A 311 24.12 49.68 39.56
C GLY A 311 25.53 50.14 39.96
N GLU A 312 26.00 49.59 41.07
CA GLU A 312 27.30 49.75 41.71
C GLU A 312 28.45 49.22 40.85
N ASP A 313 29.60 49.93 40.81
CA ASP A 313 30.99 49.44 40.65
C ASP A 313 31.91 50.68 40.49
N SER A 314 32.87 51.00 41.36
CA SER A 314 34.17 50.38 41.69
C SER A 314 35.36 51.15 41.07
N ASP A 315 36.30 51.55 41.96
CA ASP A 315 37.71 51.98 41.77
C ASP A 315 38.12 53.11 40.79
N SER A 316 38.44 54.30 41.34
CA SER A 316 39.76 54.98 41.32
C SER A 316 39.67 56.44 41.78
#